data_AF-A0AAV1EVB5-F1
#
_entry.id   AF-A0AAV1EVB5-F1
#
_cell.length_a   1.000
_cell.length_b   1.000
_cell.length_c   1.000
_cell.angle_alpha   90.00
_cell.angle_beta   90.00
_cell.angle_gamma   90.00
#
_symmetry.space_group_name_H-M   'P 1'
#
loop_
_entity.id
_entity.type
_entity.pdbx_description
1 polymer ?
#
loop_
_entity_poly.entity_id
_entity_poly.type
_entity_poly.pdbx_seq_one_letter_code
_entity_poly.pdbx_strand_id
1 'polypeptide(L)'
;MAPSLIQACRSLALSTWLLSFCFVHLLCLDFTVAEKEEWYTAFVNITYLDPVTSEVRTEKTECGRYGEQSPKKEARGLVLVPSVLQDRQACDPNVKFPHVSPNTAWIALIAAGNCTYREKIRNVANHNASAVVIYNVGSSSANDTITMPHPGTGDVVAIMIPEPKGREIVALLAQHIAVTLHITIGTRNLQKYVSRTSVVFVSISFIVLMIISLAWLVFYYIQRFRYANARDRNQRRLGDAAKKAISKLQVRTIKKGDKETESEFDNCAVCIEGYKPNDVVRILPCRHLFHKHCVDPWLQDHRTCPMCKMNILKALGIPVSIF
;
A
#
# COMPACT_ATOMS: atom_id res chain seq x y z
N MET A 1 8.93 -24.35 -36.59
CA MET A 1 7.89 -24.17 -35.55
C MET A 1 8.40 -23.16 -34.55
N ALA A 2 7.94 -21.91 -34.64
CA ALA A 2 8.36 -20.82 -33.76
C ALA A 2 7.14 -20.12 -33.11
N PRO A 3 6.40 -20.76 -32.19
CA PRO A 3 5.32 -20.09 -31.47
C PRO A 3 5.73 -19.55 -30.08
N SER A 4 6.96 -19.77 -29.60
CA SER A 4 7.30 -19.56 -28.18
C SER A 4 7.61 -18.10 -27.76
N LEU A 5 8.06 -17.24 -28.67
CA LEU A 5 8.55 -15.89 -28.32
C LEU A 5 7.42 -14.85 -28.20
N ILE A 6 6.43 -14.90 -29.08
CA ILE A 6 5.31 -13.95 -29.07
C ILE A 6 4.37 -14.22 -27.89
N GLN A 7 4.16 -15.50 -27.56
CA GLN A 7 3.30 -15.92 -26.45
C GLN A 7 3.94 -15.59 -25.09
N ALA A 8 5.26 -15.74 -24.96
CA ALA A 8 5.99 -15.31 -23.77
C ALA A 8 5.97 -13.78 -23.58
N CYS A 9 6.21 -13.00 -24.65
CA CYS A 9 6.11 -11.53 -24.57
C CYS A 9 4.71 -11.03 -24.22
N ARG A 10 3.66 -11.66 -24.76
CA ARG A 10 2.27 -11.33 -24.41
C ARG A 10 1.95 -11.64 -22.95
N SER A 11 2.44 -12.77 -22.42
CA SER A 11 2.27 -13.15 -21.02
C SER A 11 2.97 -12.17 -20.06
N LEU A 12 4.18 -11.73 -20.40
CA LEU A 12 4.93 -10.75 -19.60
C LEU A 12 4.26 -9.38 -19.61
N ALA A 13 3.80 -8.91 -20.77
CA ALA A 13 3.09 -7.63 -20.88
C ALA A 13 1.75 -7.63 -20.12
N LEU A 14 1.00 -8.74 -20.14
CA LEU A 14 -0.22 -8.90 -19.35
C LEU A 14 0.05 -8.88 -17.84
N SER A 15 1.13 -9.54 -17.39
CA SER A 15 1.50 -9.54 -15.97
C SER A 15 1.91 -8.17 -15.44
N THR A 16 2.65 -7.37 -16.23
CA THR A 16 3.05 -6.02 -15.83
C THR A 16 1.87 -5.05 -15.85
N TRP A 17 0.95 -5.21 -16.79
CA TRP A 17 -0.30 -4.45 -16.84
C TRP A 17 -1.21 -4.76 -15.65
N LEU A 18 -1.37 -6.04 -15.29
CA LEU A 18 -2.14 -6.46 -14.13
C LEU A 18 -1.51 -6.00 -12.82
N LEU A 19 -0.18 -6.08 -12.68
CA LEU A 19 0.53 -5.56 -11.51
C LEU A 19 0.40 -4.03 -11.41
N SER A 20 0.51 -3.31 -12.52
CA SER A 20 0.32 -1.85 -12.54
C SER A 20 -1.13 -1.45 -12.26
N PHE A 21 -2.11 -2.20 -12.78
CA PHE A 21 -3.53 -1.96 -12.53
C PHE A 21 -3.90 -2.24 -11.07
N CYS A 22 -3.45 -3.37 -10.52
CA CYS A 22 -3.60 -3.68 -9.09
C CYS A 22 -2.90 -2.63 -8.23
N PHE A 23 -1.73 -2.13 -8.63
CA PHE A 23 -1.00 -1.10 -7.90
C PHE A 23 -1.74 0.25 -7.90
N VAL A 24 -2.30 0.67 -9.04
CA VAL A 24 -3.13 1.88 -9.14
C VAL A 24 -4.43 1.70 -8.34
N HIS A 25 -5.05 0.52 -8.37
CA HIS A 25 -6.26 0.26 -7.59
C HIS A 25 -5.99 0.19 -6.08
N LEU A 26 -4.89 -0.40 -5.64
CA LEU A 26 -4.46 -0.40 -4.23
C LEU A 26 -4.14 1.02 -3.76
N LEU A 27 -3.41 1.80 -4.57
CA LEU A 27 -3.18 3.22 -4.28
C LEU A 27 -4.50 4.02 -4.25
N CYS A 28 -5.50 3.68 -5.06
CA CYS A 28 -6.77 4.41 -5.09
C CYS A 28 -7.73 3.98 -3.96
N LEU A 29 -7.69 2.71 -3.53
CA LEU A 29 -8.52 2.17 -2.46
C LEU A 29 -8.03 2.55 -1.06
N ASP A 30 -6.71 2.65 -0.84
CA ASP A 30 -6.16 2.94 0.50
C ASP A 30 -5.90 4.43 0.80
N PHE A 31 -5.81 5.32 -0.20
CA PHE A 31 -5.52 6.75 0.04
C PHE A 31 -6.69 7.53 0.68
N THR A 32 -7.81 6.88 0.98
CA THR A 32 -9.01 7.54 1.53
C THR A 32 -9.41 7.08 2.92
N VAL A 33 -8.53 6.41 3.67
CA VAL A 33 -8.70 6.27 5.13
C VAL A 33 -8.34 7.61 5.81
N ALA A 34 -9.14 8.63 5.51
CA ALA A 34 -9.18 9.86 6.28
C ALA A 34 -10.01 9.55 7.54
N GLU A 35 -9.35 9.53 8.70
CA GLU A 35 -10.06 9.48 9.97
C GLU A 35 -10.87 10.79 10.12
N LYS A 36 -12.10 10.66 10.59
CA LYS A 36 -13.02 11.78 10.81
C LYS A 36 -13.09 12.04 12.31
N GLU A 37 -12.55 13.16 12.76
CA GLU A 37 -12.86 13.66 14.11
C GLU A 37 -14.08 14.56 14.02
N GLU A 38 -15.19 14.10 14.59
CA GLU A 38 -16.43 14.87 14.72
C GLU A 38 -16.55 15.41 16.14
N TRP A 39 -16.74 16.71 16.27
CA TRP A 39 -16.93 17.35 17.57
C TRP A 39 -17.88 18.54 17.48
N TYR A 40 -18.49 18.89 18.61
CA TYR A 40 -19.49 19.95 18.71
C TYR A 40 -19.00 21.02 19.67
N THR A 41 -19.05 22.28 19.25
CA THR A 41 -18.95 23.40 20.20
C THR A 41 -20.22 23.49 21.05
N ALA A 42 -20.16 24.26 22.13
CA ALA A 42 -21.28 24.60 22.97
C ALA A 42 -21.33 26.12 23.15
N PHE A 43 -22.52 26.68 23.03
CA PHE A 43 -22.76 28.02 23.54
C PHE A 43 -22.91 27.94 25.05
N VAL A 44 -22.16 28.78 25.76
CA VAL A 44 -22.20 28.93 27.20
C VAL A 44 -22.76 30.30 27.50
N ASN A 45 -23.96 30.32 28.09
CA ASN A 45 -24.61 31.54 28.53
C ASN A 45 -24.47 31.68 30.05
N ILE A 46 -23.86 32.78 30.49
CA ILE A 46 -23.50 33.03 31.89
C ILE A 46 -24.37 34.16 32.39
N THR A 47 -25.21 33.87 33.38
CA THR A 47 -26.10 34.85 34.01
C THR A 47 -25.71 35.06 35.46
N TYR A 48 -25.47 36.31 35.85
CA TYR A 48 -25.13 36.69 37.23
C TYR A 48 -25.63 38.11 37.54
N LEU A 49 -25.72 38.45 38.82
CA LEU A 49 -26.01 39.81 39.28
C LEU A 49 -24.68 40.59 39.34
N ASP A 50 -24.56 41.65 38.54
CA ASP A 50 -23.35 42.49 38.53
C ASP A 50 -23.17 43.18 39.89
N PRO A 51 -22.03 43.01 40.58
CA PRO A 51 -21.82 43.57 41.91
C PRO A 51 -21.68 45.10 41.91
N VAL A 52 -21.35 45.70 40.77
CA VAL A 52 -21.16 47.16 40.62
C VAL A 52 -22.47 47.82 40.21
N THR A 53 -23.14 47.30 39.17
CA THR A 53 -24.35 47.94 38.64
C THR A 53 -25.64 47.45 39.30
N SER A 54 -25.59 46.32 40.03
CA SER A 54 -26.78 45.62 40.55
C SER A 54 -27.78 45.19 39.47
N GLU A 55 -27.34 45.12 38.21
CA GLU A 55 -28.16 44.65 37.09
C GLU A 55 -27.83 43.18 36.77
N VAL A 56 -28.83 42.44 36.29
CA VAL A 56 -28.62 41.07 35.83
C VAL A 56 -27.88 41.12 34.49
N ARG A 57 -26.63 40.63 34.50
CA ARG A 57 -25.83 40.47 33.28
C ARG A 57 -25.96 39.06 32.74
N THR A 58 -26.04 38.96 31.42
CA THR A 58 -26.10 37.70 30.69
C THR A 58 -25.14 37.77 29.50
N GLU A 59 -24.14 36.90 29.48
CA GLU A 59 -23.14 36.82 28.42
C GLU A 59 -23.19 35.45 27.73
N LYS A 60 -23.49 35.43 26.43
CA LYS A 60 -23.50 34.21 25.61
C LYS A 60 -22.25 34.14 24.74
N THR A 61 -21.46 33.08 24.88
CA THR A 61 -20.25 32.85 24.08
C THR A 61 -20.18 31.42 23.55
N GLU A 62 -19.75 31.23 22.30
CA GLU A 62 -19.47 29.91 21.74
C GLU A 62 -18.04 29.47 22.11
N CYS A 63 -17.82 29.19 23.40
CA CYS A 63 -16.49 28.83 23.90
C CYS A 63 -16.40 27.37 24.36
N GLY A 64 -17.52 26.68 24.55
CA GLY A 64 -17.51 25.32 25.05
C GLY A 64 -17.22 24.30 23.94
N ARG A 65 -16.71 23.13 24.33
CA ARG A 65 -16.58 21.93 23.48
C ARG A 65 -17.19 20.73 24.20
N TYR A 66 -18.15 20.05 23.57
CA TYR A 66 -18.75 18.86 24.15
C TYR A 66 -17.72 17.74 24.26
N GLY A 67 -17.79 16.97 25.35
CA GLY A 67 -17.08 15.71 25.46
C GLY A 67 -17.54 14.71 24.40
N GLU A 68 -16.68 13.74 24.10
CA GLU A 68 -16.87 12.79 22.99
C GLU A 68 -18.18 12.01 23.17
N GLN A 69 -18.37 11.39 24.33
CA GLN A 69 -19.55 10.60 24.68
C GLN A 69 -20.66 11.43 25.36
N SER A 70 -20.47 12.74 25.49
CA SER A 70 -21.43 13.65 26.11
C SER A 70 -22.71 13.73 25.28
N PRO A 71 -23.91 13.61 25.89
CA PRO A 71 -25.16 13.87 25.18
C PRO A 71 -25.18 15.29 24.62
N LYS A 72 -25.47 15.41 23.33
CA LYS A 72 -25.57 16.70 22.64
C LYS A 72 -26.97 17.28 22.86
N LYS A 73 -27.25 17.71 24.09
CA LYS A 73 -28.52 18.30 24.54
C LYS A 73 -28.26 19.52 25.41
N GLU A 74 -29.29 20.36 25.55
CA GLU A 74 -29.21 21.54 26.40
C GLU A 74 -29.17 21.18 27.89
N ALA A 75 -28.47 21.99 28.67
CA ALA A 75 -28.44 21.87 30.12
C ALA A 75 -28.39 23.25 30.78
N ARG A 76 -29.12 23.42 31.89
CA ARG A 76 -29.17 24.68 32.64
C ARG A 76 -29.10 24.40 34.13
N GLY A 77 -28.46 25.28 34.90
CA GLY A 77 -28.50 25.18 36.35
C GLY A 77 -27.63 26.21 37.06
N LEU A 78 -27.80 26.27 38.38
CA LEU A 78 -26.92 27.04 39.27
C LEU A 78 -25.51 26.43 39.25
N VAL A 79 -24.48 27.26 39.17
CA VAL A 79 -23.10 26.78 39.18
C VAL A 79 -22.65 26.48 40.59
N LEU A 80 -22.15 25.26 40.80
CA LEU A 80 -21.51 24.85 42.05
C LEU A 80 -20.07 24.43 41.80
N VAL A 81 -19.22 24.69 42.79
CA VAL A 81 -17.86 24.16 42.87
C VAL A 81 -17.75 23.22 44.07
N PRO A 82 -16.82 22.25 44.08
CA PRO A 82 -16.56 21.43 45.26
C PRO A 82 -16.29 22.28 46.51
N SER A 83 -16.86 21.87 47.64
CA SER A 83 -16.78 22.64 48.90
C SER A 83 -15.37 22.67 49.50
N VAL A 84 -14.56 21.64 49.23
CA VAL A 84 -13.19 21.51 49.75
C VAL A 84 -12.20 21.98 48.69
N LEU A 85 -11.24 22.84 49.07
CA LEU A 85 -10.26 23.41 48.14
C LEU A 85 -9.39 22.34 47.46
N GLN A 86 -9.03 21.29 48.20
CA GLN A 86 -8.25 20.14 47.73
C GLN A 86 -9.01 19.32 46.68
N ASP A 87 -10.34 19.36 46.69
CA ASP A 87 -11.20 18.59 45.79
C ASP A 87 -11.75 19.40 44.62
N ARG A 88 -11.23 20.60 44.35
CA ARG A 88 -11.67 21.44 43.21
C ARG A 88 -11.53 20.78 41.83
N GLN A 89 -10.78 19.69 41.77
CA GLN A 89 -10.62 18.85 40.59
C GLN A 89 -11.63 17.69 40.51
N ALA A 90 -12.46 17.48 41.54
CA ALA A 90 -13.43 16.38 41.66
C ALA A 90 -12.85 14.97 41.41
N CYS A 91 -11.59 14.76 41.81
CA CYS A 91 -10.93 13.47 41.67
C CYS A 91 -11.36 12.46 42.76
N ASP A 92 -11.73 12.93 43.95
CA ASP A 92 -12.24 12.07 45.02
C ASP A 92 -13.69 11.61 44.70
N PRO A 93 -14.00 10.30 44.77
CA PRO A 93 -15.36 9.78 44.62
C PRO A 93 -16.36 10.36 45.63
N ASN A 94 -15.89 10.79 46.80
CA ASN A 94 -16.68 11.37 47.89
C ASN A 94 -16.68 12.91 47.86
N VAL A 95 -16.33 13.51 46.72
CA VAL A 95 -16.35 14.96 46.52
C VAL A 95 -17.69 15.55 46.98
N LYS A 96 -17.62 16.59 47.83
CA LYS A 96 -18.81 17.24 48.37
C LYS A 96 -19.12 18.53 47.63
N PHE A 97 -20.40 18.73 47.35
CA PHE A 97 -20.94 19.97 46.80
C PHE A 97 -21.84 20.67 47.83
N PRO A 98 -22.00 22.00 47.73
CA PRO A 98 -22.99 22.72 48.52
C PRO A 98 -24.38 22.12 48.35
N HIS A 99 -25.17 22.08 49.43
CA HIS A 99 -26.52 21.55 49.39
C HIS A 99 -27.42 22.42 48.51
N VAL A 100 -28.13 21.79 47.58
CA VAL A 100 -29.14 22.44 46.73
C VAL A 100 -30.49 21.79 46.97
N SER A 101 -31.56 22.58 46.86
CA SER A 101 -32.91 22.04 46.94
C SER A 101 -33.14 20.94 45.89
N PRO A 102 -33.90 19.87 46.21
CA PRO A 102 -34.03 18.69 45.34
C PRO A 102 -34.52 18.96 43.91
N ASN A 103 -35.26 20.05 43.70
CA ASN A 103 -35.84 20.41 42.39
C ASN A 103 -35.03 21.46 41.63
N THR A 104 -33.87 21.87 42.15
CA THR A 104 -33.05 22.89 41.52
C THR A 104 -31.97 22.22 40.67
N ALA A 105 -32.06 22.41 39.36
CA ALA A 105 -31.01 22.01 38.44
C ALA A 105 -29.72 22.78 38.72
N TRP A 106 -28.59 22.06 38.72
CA TRP A 106 -27.28 22.63 39.01
C TRP A 106 -26.20 22.04 38.11
N ILE A 107 -25.12 22.78 37.94
CA ILE A 107 -24.02 22.47 37.05
C ILE A 107 -22.73 22.54 37.86
N ALA A 108 -21.91 21.49 37.80
CA ALA A 108 -20.61 21.51 38.45
C ALA A 108 -19.60 22.25 37.57
N LEU A 109 -18.85 23.17 38.17
CA LEU A 109 -17.67 23.77 37.57
C LEU A 109 -16.42 23.21 38.25
N ILE A 110 -15.55 22.57 37.47
CA ILE A 110 -14.35 21.89 37.99
C ILE A 110 -13.13 22.18 37.12
N ALA A 111 -11.96 22.16 37.74
CA ALA A 111 -10.70 22.35 37.02
C ALA A 111 -10.26 21.06 36.32
N ALA A 112 -9.65 21.20 35.14
CA ALA A 112 -8.74 20.17 34.62
C ALA A 112 -7.66 19.86 35.67
N GLY A 113 -7.16 18.63 35.70
CA GLY A 113 -6.31 18.17 36.79
C GLY A 113 -5.75 16.78 36.57
N ASN A 114 -5.30 16.14 37.65
CA ASN A 114 -4.44 14.95 37.58
C ASN A 114 -5.20 13.62 37.39
N CYS A 115 -6.52 13.62 37.56
CA CYS A 115 -7.37 12.46 37.28
C CYS A 115 -8.03 12.56 35.91
N THR A 116 -8.53 11.44 35.40
CA THR A 116 -9.14 11.37 34.06
C THR A 116 -10.44 12.16 33.97
N TYR A 117 -10.78 12.67 32.79
CA TYR A 117 -12.08 13.34 32.57
C TYR A 117 -13.26 12.42 32.92
N ARG A 118 -13.13 11.13 32.61
CA ARG A 118 -14.11 10.10 32.98
C ARG A 118 -14.38 10.06 34.49
N GLU A 119 -13.35 10.02 35.31
CA GLU A 119 -13.48 9.98 36.78
C GLU A 119 -14.17 11.24 37.30
N LYS A 120 -13.71 12.41 36.86
CA LYS A 120 -14.29 13.71 37.21
C LYS A 120 -15.79 13.75 36.91
N ILE A 121 -16.15 13.44 35.67
CA ILE A 121 -17.54 13.49 35.19
C ILE A 121 -18.39 12.46 35.94
N ARG A 122 -17.89 11.25 36.17
CA ARG A 122 -18.61 10.21 36.93
C ARG A 122 -18.85 10.61 38.38
N ASN A 123 -17.84 11.14 39.06
CA ASN A 123 -17.95 11.55 40.46
C ASN A 123 -19.00 12.66 40.61
N VAL A 124 -19.04 13.60 39.67
CA VAL A 124 -20.08 14.64 39.64
C VAL A 124 -21.46 14.08 39.28
N ALA A 125 -21.54 13.18 38.29
CA ALA A 125 -22.80 12.59 37.85
C ALA A 125 -23.52 11.86 38.99
N ASN A 126 -22.77 11.22 39.90
CA ASN A 126 -23.31 10.55 41.09
C ASN A 126 -24.04 11.51 42.06
N HIS A 127 -23.87 12.82 41.90
CA HIS A 127 -24.51 13.85 42.71
C HIS A 127 -25.72 14.51 42.01
N ASN A 128 -26.25 13.90 40.94
CA ASN A 128 -27.42 14.39 40.17
C ASN A 128 -27.21 15.79 39.56
N ALA A 129 -25.98 16.12 39.14
CA ALA A 129 -25.71 17.33 38.38
C ALA A 129 -26.37 17.26 37.00
N SER A 130 -26.93 18.38 36.53
CA SER A 130 -27.51 18.49 35.18
C SER A 130 -26.42 18.56 34.10
N ALA A 131 -25.27 19.15 34.44
CA ALA A 131 -24.09 19.16 33.58
C ALA A 131 -22.78 19.27 34.38
N VAL A 132 -21.68 18.92 33.73
CA VAL A 132 -20.31 19.07 34.20
C VAL A 132 -19.56 20.00 33.24
N VAL A 133 -19.03 21.09 33.77
CA VAL A 133 -18.22 22.06 33.03
C VAL A 133 -16.79 21.97 33.55
N ILE A 134 -15.87 21.58 32.67
CA ILE A 134 -14.44 21.45 32.99
C ILE A 134 -13.68 22.59 32.32
N TYR A 135 -12.94 23.40 33.07
CA TYR A 135 -12.12 24.46 32.46
C TYR A 135 -10.65 24.02 32.30
N ASN A 136 -10.07 24.31 31.14
CA ASN A 136 -8.82 23.71 30.67
C ASN A 136 -7.55 24.36 31.27
N VAL A 137 -7.24 24.04 32.53
CA VAL A 137 -6.06 24.56 33.24
C VAL A 137 -4.76 23.93 32.73
N GLY A 138 -3.75 24.77 32.46
CA GLY A 138 -2.37 24.31 32.20
C GLY A 138 -2.09 23.90 30.75
N SER A 139 -2.99 24.26 29.83
CA SER A 139 -2.77 24.12 28.38
C SER A 139 -1.75 25.14 27.87
N SER A 140 -0.99 24.80 26.83
CA SER A 140 -0.04 25.71 26.15
C SER A 140 -0.73 26.95 25.57
N SER A 141 -2.02 26.84 25.24
CA SER A 141 -2.91 27.95 24.92
C SER A 141 -4.10 27.91 25.87
N ALA A 142 -4.25 28.96 26.68
CA ALA A 142 -5.32 29.08 27.68
C ALA A 142 -6.72 29.14 27.06
N ASN A 143 -6.81 29.48 25.76
CA ASN A 143 -8.07 29.55 25.01
C ASN A 143 -8.49 28.20 24.39
N ASP A 144 -7.63 27.19 24.43
CA ASP A 144 -7.90 25.93 23.75
C ASP A 144 -8.88 25.06 24.54
N THR A 145 -9.73 24.35 23.80
CA THR A 145 -10.60 23.30 24.33
C THR A 145 -10.40 22.02 23.54
N ILE A 146 -10.43 20.88 24.24
CA ILE A 146 -10.27 19.55 23.64
C ILE A 146 -11.55 18.74 23.77
N THR A 147 -11.76 17.78 22.86
CA THR A 147 -12.83 16.79 23.01
C THR A 147 -12.42 15.84 24.12
N MET A 148 -13.10 15.90 25.27
CA MET A 148 -12.77 15.04 26.40
C MET A 148 -13.30 13.62 26.16
N PRO A 149 -12.45 12.57 26.22
CA PRO A 149 -12.90 11.19 26.23
C PRO A 149 -13.36 10.79 27.65
N HIS A 150 -14.59 10.30 27.76
CA HIS A 150 -15.22 9.90 29.02
C HIS A 150 -16.26 8.75 28.85
N PRO A 151 -15.84 7.57 28.38
CA PRO A 151 -16.78 6.48 28.14
C PRO A 151 -17.47 5.99 29.43
N GLY A 152 -18.78 5.70 29.32
CA GLY A 152 -19.55 5.09 30.41
C GLY A 152 -19.86 6.03 31.58
N THR A 153 -20.01 7.33 31.34
CA THR A 153 -20.42 8.32 32.36
C THR A 153 -21.92 8.64 32.36
N GLY A 154 -22.73 7.90 31.59
CA GLY A 154 -24.18 8.10 31.51
C GLY A 154 -24.61 9.34 30.75
N ASP A 155 -25.79 9.88 31.08
CA ASP A 155 -26.50 10.93 30.33
C ASP A 155 -26.26 12.36 30.83
N VAL A 156 -25.20 12.57 31.63
CA VAL A 156 -24.80 13.90 32.08
C VAL A 156 -24.14 14.68 30.95
N VAL A 157 -24.56 15.93 30.73
CA VAL A 157 -23.92 16.81 29.74
C VAL A 157 -22.55 17.21 30.26
N ALA A 158 -21.48 16.84 29.56
CA ALA A 158 -20.12 17.25 29.86
C ALA A 158 -19.57 18.16 28.75
N ILE A 159 -19.06 19.34 29.12
CA ILE A 159 -18.38 20.28 28.22
C ILE A 159 -17.05 20.75 28.82
N MET A 160 -16.10 21.07 27.96
CA MET A 160 -14.88 21.80 28.32
C MET A 160 -15.00 23.26 27.92
N ILE A 161 -14.51 24.18 28.75
CA ILE A 161 -14.41 25.61 28.45
C ILE A 161 -12.96 26.12 28.60
N PRO A 162 -12.61 27.25 27.98
CA PRO A 162 -11.30 27.89 28.17
C PRO A 162 -10.99 28.23 29.61
N GLU A 163 -9.71 28.22 29.96
CA GLU A 163 -9.26 28.55 31.32
C GLU A 163 -9.67 29.96 31.78
N PRO A 164 -9.50 31.03 30.97
CA PRO A 164 -9.89 32.38 31.38
C PRO A 164 -11.37 32.46 31.75
N LYS A 165 -12.23 31.79 30.96
CA LYS A 165 -13.68 31.80 31.18
C LYS A 165 -14.07 31.00 32.43
N GLY A 166 -13.41 29.88 32.70
CA GLY A 166 -13.58 29.15 33.96
C GLY A 166 -13.15 29.96 35.18
N ARG A 167 -12.00 30.64 35.10
CA ARG A 167 -11.49 31.49 36.19
C ARG A 167 -12.37 32.71 36.46
N GLU A 168 -12.97 33.30 35.43
CA GLU A 168 -13.96 34.38 35.57
C GLU A 168 -15.16 33.93 36.42
N ILE A 169 -15.73 32.75 36.11
CA ILE A 169 -16.86 32.20 36.87
C ILE A 169 -16.43 31.89 38.32
N VAL A 170 -15.25 31.31 38.52
CA VAL A 170 -14.72 31.05 39.87
C VAL A 170 -14.53 32.33 40.66
N ALA A 171 -14.11 33.44 40.03
CA ALA A 171 -13.94 34.73 40.69
C ALA A 171 -15.29 35.30 41.17
N LEU A 172 -16.34 35.20 40.36
CA LEU A 172 -17.71 35.59 40.74
C LEU A 172 -18.21 34.76 41.95
N LEU A 173 -18.04 33.44 41.90
CA LEU A 173 -18.44 32.55 42.99
C LEU A 173 -17.68 32.83 44.29
N ALA A 174 -16.40 33.19 44.21
CA ALA A 174 -15.60 33.57 45.39
C ALA A 174 -16.11 34.85 46.07
N GLN A 175 -16.75 35.75 45.31
CA GLN A 175 -17.43 36.93 45.83
C GLN A 175 -18.86 36.66 46.32
N HIS A 176 -19.25 35.37 46.43
CA HIS A 176 -20.59 34.94 46.84
C HIS A 176 -21.70 35.37 45.86
N ILE A 177 -21.34 35.63 44.60
CA ILE A 177 -22.28 35.95 43.54
C ILE A 177 -22.79 34.65 42.94
N ALA A 178 -24.11 34.46 42.95
CA ALA A 178 -24.74 33.30 42.33
C ALA A 178 -24.65 33.41 40.80
N VAL A 179 -24.11 32.35 40.17
CA VAL A 179 -23.98 32.26 38.71
C VAL A 179 -24.87 31.13 38.20
N THR A 180 -25.65 31.40 37.15
CA THR A 180 -26.42 30.38 36.42
C THR A 180 -25.81 30.19 35.05
N LEU A 181 -25.62 28.92 34.65
CA LEU A 181 -25.20 28.56 33.31
C LEU A 181 -26.37 27.99 32.50
N HIS A 182 -26.41 28.34 31.22
CA HIS A 182 -27.24 27.69 30.22
C HIS A 182 -26.37 27.28 29.03
N ILE A 183 -26.27 25.98 28.81
CA ILE A 183 -25.46 25.33 27.79
C ILE A 183 -26.39 24.91 26.66
N THR A 184 -26.12 25.38 25.44
CA THR A 184 -26.83 24.94 24.24
C THR A 184 -25.87 24.39 23.20
N ILE A 185 -26.40 23.59 22.27
CA ILE A 185 -25.61 22.97 21.21
C ILE A 185 -25.07 24.06 20.28
N GLY A 186 -23.79 23.98 19.93
CA GLY A 186 -23.12 24.88 18.99
C GLY A 186 -22.90 24.24 17.61
N THR A 187 -21.93 24.78 16.90
CA THR A 187 -21.45 24.32 15.60
C THR A 187 -20.92 22.89 15.62
N ARG A 188 -21.36 22.10 14.63
CA ARG A 188 -20.79 20.78 14.31
C ARG A 188 -19.53 20.96 13.47
N ASN A 189 -18.40 20.48 13.98
CA ASN A 189 -17.12 20.52 13.31
C ASN A 189 -16.72 19.12 12.84
N LEU A 190 -16.23 19.03 11.61
CA LEU A 190 -15.74 17.79 11.01
C LEU A 190 -14.32 18.01 10.51
N GLN A 191 -13.34 17.49 11.23
CA GLN A 191 -11.95 17.54 10.81
C GLN A 191 -11.57 16.21 10.16
N LYS A 192 -11.26 16.26 8.86
CA LYS A 192 -10.67 15.13 8.14
C LYS A 192 -9.15 15.23 8.28
N TYR A 193 -8.51 14.23 8.84
CA TYR A 193 -7.05 14.14 8.84
C TYR A 193 -6.58 12.84 8.23
N VAL A 194 -5.41 12.90 7.62
CA VAL A 194 -4.72 11.71 7.11
C VAL A 194 -4.00 11.07 8.29
N SER A 195 -4.34 9.83 8.60
CA SER A 195 -3.71 9.10 9.70
C SER A 195 -2.22 8.88 9.41
N ARG A 196 -1.33 9.23 10.34
CA ARG A 196 0.12 9.03 10.14
C ARG A 196 0.46 7.56 9.95
N THR A 197 -0.27 6.67 10.64
CA THR A 197 -0.10 5.22 10.56
C THR A 197 -0.49 4.68 9.19
N SER A 198 -1.55 5.19 8.57
CA SER A 198 -1.95 4.78 7.22
C SER A 198 -0.90 5.17 6.18
N VAL A 199 -0.32 6.38 6.30
CA VAL A 199 0.78 6.83 5.41
C VAL A 199 2.01 5.92 5.53
N VAL A 200 2.39 5.57 6.76
CA VAL A 200 3.52 4.66 7.00
C VAL A 200 3.25 3.27 6.42
N PHE A 201 2.04 2.73 6.60
CA PHE A 201 1.67 1.42 6.06
C PHE A 201 1.72 1.37 4.53
N VAL A 202 1.17 2.40 3.87
CA VAL A 202 1.17 2.51 2.40
C VAL A 202 2.61 2.61 1.86
N SER A 203 3.45 3.44 2.48
CA SER A 203 4.84 3.61 2.05
C SER A 203 5.68 2.33 2.21
N ILE A 204 5.53 1.59 3.32
CA ILE A 204 6.21 0.31 3.52
C ILE A 204 5.77 -0.71 2.46
N SER A 205 4.47 -0.79 2.19
CA SER A 205 3.92 -1.71 1.19
C SER A 205 4.48 -1.44 -0.22
N PHE A 206 4.61 -0.16 -0.59
CA PHE A 206 5.22 0.23 -1.86
C PHE A 206 6.69 -0.18 -1.98
N ILE A 207 7.49 0.04 -0.93
CA ILE A 207 8.91 -0.33 -0.91
C ILE A 207 9.08 -1.85 -1.06
N VAL A 208 8.27 -2.64 -0.38
CA VAL A 208 8.32 -4.11 -0.46
C VAL A 208 8.00 -4.59 -1.87
N LEU A 209 6.95 -4.07 -2.51
CA LEU A 209 6.59 -4.43 -3.89
C LEU A 209 7.69 -4.04 -4.90
N MET A 210 8.31 -2.87 -4.71
CA MET A 210 9.43 -2.42 -5.53
C MET A 210 10.62 -3.40 -5.41
N ILE A 211 10.99 -3.82 -4.20
CA ILE A 211 12.09 -4.77 -3.98
C ILE A 211 11.79 -6.12 -4.64
N ILE A 212 10.57 -6.64 -4.49
CA ILE A 212 10.16 -7.92 -5.11
C ILE A 212 10.24 -7.84 -6.63
N SER A 213 9.73 -6.75 -7.23
CA SER A 213 9.77 -6.57 -8.68
C SER A 213 11.20 -6.46 -9.23
N LEU A 214 12.10 -5.75 -8.54
CA LEU A 214 13.51 -5.63 -8.89
C LEU A 214 14.23 -6.98 -8.79
N ALA A 215 14.01 -7.73 -7.71
CA ALA A 215 14.60 -9.06 -7.54
C ALA A 215 14.14 -10.03 -8.65
N TRP A 216 12.85 -9.98 -9.01
CA TRP A 216 12.30 -10.79 -10.08
C TRP A 216 12.89 -10.42 -11.45
N LEU A 217 13.04 -9.13 -11.72
CA LEU A 217 13.68 -8.62 -12.94
C LEU A 217 15.15 -9.08 -13.03
N VAL A 218 15.91 -8.93 -11.95
CA VAL A 218 17.30 -9.40 -11.88
C VAL A 218 17.37 -10.91 -12.14
N PHE A 219 16.53 -11.70 -11.48
CA PHE A 219 16.47 -13.15 -11.70
C PHE A 219 16.13 -13.49 -13.16
N TYR A 220 15.15 -12.81 -13.75
CA TYR A 220 14.77 -12.97 -15.14
C TYR A 220 15.93 -12.68 -16.11
N TYR A 221 16.65 -11.57 -15.92
CA TYR A 221 17.81 -11.23 -16.75
C TYR A 221 18.96 -12.23 -16.58
N ILE A 222 19.26 -12.66 -15.35
CA ILE A 222 20.27 -13.70 -15.09
C ILE A 222 19.89 -15.01 -15.79
N GLN A 223 18.64 -15.45 -15.65
CA GLN A 223 18.16 -16.69 -16.29
C GLN A 223 18.21 -16.58 -17.81
N ARG A 224 17.79 -15.45 -18.37
CA ARG A 224 17.84 -15.19 -19.82
C ARG A 224 19.27 -15.19 -20.35
N PHE A 225 20.20 -14.54 -19.65
CA PHE A 225 21.61 -14.52 -20.03
C PHE A 225 22.23 -15.91 -19.97
N ARG A 226 21.98 -16.66 -18.89
CA ARG A 226 22.44 -18.06 -18.76
C ARG A 226 21.87 -18.95 -19.86
N TYR A 227 20.58 -18.79 -20.19
CA TYR A 227 19.93 -19.57 -21.25
C TYR A 227 20.51 -19.24 -22.64
N ALA A 228 20.70 -17.96 -22.95
CA ALA A 228 21.31 -17.54 -24.22
C ALA A 228 22.74 -18.07 -24.37
N ASN A 229 23.55 -17.97 -23.31
CA ASN A 229 24.93 -18.50 -23.31
C ASN A 229 24.97 -20.03 -23.40
N ALA A 230 24.03 -20.73 -22.76
CA ALA A 230 23.92 -22.19 -22.87
C ALA A 230 23.54 -22.62 -24.31
N ARG A 231 22.63 -21.89 -24.96
CA ARG A 231 22.23 -22.12 -26.35
C ARG A 231 23.41 -21.92 -27.31
N ASP A 232 24.15 -20.81 -27.17
CA ASP A 232 25.33 -20.54 -28.00
C ASP A 232 26.39 -21.63 -27.85
N ARG A 233 26.70 -22.06 -26.61
CA ARG A 233 27.62 -23.17 -26.35
C ARG A 233 27.17 -24.48 -27.01
N ASN A 234 25.88 -24.82 -26.92
CA ASN A 234 25.34 -26.01 -27.56
C ASN A 234 25.38 -25.93 -29.08
N GLN A 235 25.10 -24.75 -29.66
CA GLN A 235 25.15 -24.53 -31.11
C GLN A 235 26.58 -24.68 -31.64
N ARG A 236 27.59 -24.13 -30.94
CA ARG A 236 29.01 -24.31 -31.27
C ARG A 236 29.41 -25.79 -31.20
N ARG A 237 29.07 -26.48 -30.11
CA ARG A 237 29.34 -27.94 -29.94
C ARG A 237 28.74 -28.77 -31.07
N LEU A 238 27.50 -28.49 -31.47
CA LEU A 238 26.83 -29.20 -32.56
C LEU A 238 27.47 -28.88 -33.93
N GLY A 239 27.89 -27.62 -34.14
CA GLY A 239 28.64 -27.21 -35.33
C GLY A 239 29.98 -27.95 -35.45
N ASP A 240 30.73 -28.05 -34.36
CA ASP A 240 32.01 -28.77 -34.34
C ASP A 240 31.83 -30.27 -34.56
N ALA A 241 30.79 -30.88 -33.96
CA ALA A 241 30.43 -32.27 -34.21
C ALA A 241 30.05 -32.53 -35.67
N ALA A 242 29.30 -31.60 -36.29
CA ALA A 242 28.93 -31.70 -37.71
C ALA A 242 30.16 -31.60 -38.63
N LYS A 243 31.06 -30.63 -38.39
CA LYS A 243 32.32 -30.51 -39.15
C LYS A 243 33.17 -31.79 -39.06
N LYS A 244 33.29 -32.37 -37.85
CA LYS A 244 34.02 -33.63 -37.63
C LYS A 244 33.34 -34.84 -38.27
N ALA A 245 32.01 -34.86 -38.38
CA ALA A 245 31.27 -35.91 -39.05
C ALA A 245 31.43 -35.81 -40.59
N ILE A 246 31.35 -34.59 -41.14
CA ILE A 246 31.53 -34.34 -42.57
C ILE A 246 32.94 -34.75 -43.00
N SER A 247 33.99 -34.44 -42.23
CA SER A 247 35.36 -34.82 -42.61
C SER A 247 35.58 -36.33 -42.70
N LYS A 248 34.75 -37.15 -42.04
CA LYS A 248 34.81 -38.63 -42.08
C LYS A 248 34.02 -39.26 -43.23
N LEU A 249 33.21 -38.51 -43.96
CA LEU A 249 32.42 -39.04 -45.08
C LEU A 249 33.33 -39.41 -46.25
N GLN A 250 32.95 -40.46 -46.98
CA GLN A 250 33.71 -40.96 -48.12
C GLN A 250 33.83 -39.88 -49.21
N VAL A 251 35.07 -39.67 -49.67
CA VAL A 251 35.41 -38.78 -50.78
C VAL A 251 36.05 -39.62 -51.88
N ARG A 252 35.64 -39.38 -53.12
CA ARG A 252 36.16 -40.04 -54.32
C ARG A 252 36.51 -38.97 -55.35
N THR A 253 37.55 -39.22 -56.14
CA THR A 253 37.85 -38.42 -57.33
C THR A 253 37.36 -39.17 -58.55
N ILE A 254 36.58 -38.51 -59.39
CA ILE A 254 36.02 -39.10 -60.62
C ILE A 254 37.14 -39.29 -61.64
N LYS A 255 37.26 -40.50 -62.19
CA LYS A 255 38.23 -40.82 -63.23
C LYS A 255 37.56 -40.77 -64.61
N LYS A 256 38.36 -40.56 -65.65
CA LYS A 256 37.90 -40.59 -67.03
C LYS A 256 37.41 -42.02 -67.37
N GLY A 257 36.14 -42.17 -67.74
CA GLY A 257 35.50 -43.47 -67.98
C GLY A 257 34.71 -44.04 -66.79
N ASP A 258 34.53 -43.25 -65.72
CA ASP A 258 33.57 -43.61 -64.67
C ASP A 258 32.13 -43.45 -65.19
N LYS A 259 31.20 -44.32 -64.72
CA LYS A 259 29.77 -44.31 -65.12
C LYS A 259 29.10 -42.95 -64.98
N GLU A 260 29.55 -42.15 -64.01
CA GLU A 260 29.07 -40.79 -63.71
C GLU A 260 29.42 -39.77 -64.83
N THR A 261 30.30 -40.13 -65.78
CA THR A 261 30.73 -39.25 -66.90
C THR A 261 30.03 -39.53 -68.24
N GLU A 262 29.14 -40.52 -68.34
CA GLU A 262 28.55 -41.02 -69.61
C GLU A 262 27.10 -40.56 -69.89
N SER A 263 26.59 -39.59 -69.13
CA SER A 263 25.35 -38.79 -69.34
C SER A 263 24.00 -39.53 -69.52
N GLU A 264 23.14 -39.40 -68.50
CA GLU A 264 21.76 -38.84 -68.59
C GLU A 264 21.13 -38.70 -67.18
N PHE A 265 21.74 -39.27 -66.13
CA PHE A 265 21.16 -39.32 -64.77
C PHE A 265 22.02 -38.79 -63.61
N ASP A 266 23.28 -38.41 -63.84
CA ASP A 266 24.23 -38.06 -62.76
C ASP A 266 24.73 -36.61 -62.85
N ASN A 267 23.85 -35.65 -62.52
CA ASN A 267 24.24 -34.27 -62.25
C ASN A 267 24.28 -34.04 -60.73
N CYS A 268 25.18 -33.16 -60.27
CA CYS A 268 25.17 -32.78 -58.87
C CYS A 268 23.90 -31.99 -58.55
N ALA A 269 22.99 -32.53 -57.74
CA ALA A 269 21.71 -31.87 -57.43
C ALA A 269 21.81 -30.56 -56.62
N VAL A 270 23.03 -30.08 -56.32
CA VAL A 270 23.27 -28.79 -55.66
C VAL A 270 23.64 -27.70 -56.67
N CYS A 271 24.58 -27.96 -57.59
CA CYS A 271 24.97 -26.99 -58.64
C CYS A 271 24.34 -27.27 -60.00
N ILE A 272 23.67 -28.42 -60.17
CA ILE A 272 23.00 -28.90 -61.39
C ILE A 272 24.01 -29.19 -62.54
N GLU A 273 25.30 -29.12 -62.27
CA GLU A 273 26.35 -29.44 -63.24
C GLU A 273 26.63 -30.95 -63.31
N GLY A 274 26.91 -31.44 -64.52
CA GLY A 274 27.38 -32.80 -64.75
C GLY A 274 28.80 -33.00 -64.25
N TYR A 275 29.11 -34.22 -63.82
CA TYR A 275 30.42 -34.55 -63.28
C TYR A 275 31.51 -34.63 -64.37
N LYS A 276 32.70 -34.12 -64.05
CA LYS A 276 33.87 -34.12 -64.94
C LYS A 276 34.99 -35.00 -64.37
N PRO A 277 35.88 -35.54 -65.22
CA PRO A 277 37.10 -36.19 -64.75
C PRO A 277 37.90 -35.26 -63.85
N ASN A 278 38.44 -35.80 -62.76
CA ASN A 278 39.13 -35.13 -61.66
C ASN A 278 38.24 -34.34 -60.67
N ASP A 279 36.92 -34.35 -60.84
CA ASP A 279 36.02 -33.78 -59.84
C ASP A 279 36.11 -34.55 -58.52
N VAL A 280 36.20 -33.81 -57.42
CA VAL A 280 36.19 -34.37 -56.07
C VAL A 280 34.76 -34.41 -55.58
N VAL A 281 34.22 -35.62 -55.45
CA VAL A 281 32.85 -35.86 -55.03
C VAL A 281 32.80 -36.51 -53.64
N ARG A 282 31.73 -36.22 -52.92
CA ARG A 282 31.44 -36.77 -51.61
C ARG A 282 30.23 -37.68 -51.69
N ILE A 283 30.37 -38.85 -51.10
CA ILE A 283 29.32 -39.87 -51.03
C ILE A 283 28.75 -39.84 -49.61
N LEU A 284 27.44 -39.60 -49.50
CA LEU A 284 26.74 -39.58 -48.21
C LEU A 284 26.40 -41.02 -47.76
N PRO A 285 26.04 -41.26 -46.48
CA PRO A 285 25.65 -42.59 -45.99
C PRO A 285 24.40 -43.16 -46.70
N CYS A 286 23.57 -42.31 -47.30
CA CYS A 286 22.44 -42.69 -48.14
C CYS A 286 22.84 -43.01 -49.59
N ARG A 287 24.14 -43.02 -49.91
CA ARG A 287 24.75 -43.28 -51.23
C ARG A 287 24.54 -42.21 -52.30
N HIS A 288 23.90 -41.10 -51.98
CA HIS A 288 23.84 -39.94 -52.87
C HIS A 288 25.19 -39.24 -52.99
N LEU A 289 25.48 -38.78 -54.21
CA LEU A 289 26.77 -38.25 -54.63
C LEU A 289 26.64 -36.77 -54.99
N PHE A 290 27.63 -35.97 -54.61
CA PHE A 290 27.65 -34.51 -54.83
C PHE A 290 29.09 -34.03 -54.95
N HIS A 291 29.36 -32.91 -55.63
CA HIS A 291 30.66 -32.25 -55.50
C HIS A 291 30.93 -31.91 -54.04
N LYS A 292 32.15 -32.19 -53.57
CA LYS A 292 32.56 -31.94 -52.19
C LYS A 292 32.33 -30.47 -51.80
N HIS A 293 32.72 -29.54 -52.68
CA HIS A 293 32.57 -28.10 -52.42
C HIS A 293 31.10 -27.65 -52.38
N CYS A 294 30.21 -28.32 -53.12
CA CYS A 294 28.79 -28.00 -53.15
C CYS A 294 28.06 -28.54 -51.91
N VAL A 295 28.36 -29.76 -51.48
CA VAL A 295 27.59 -30.40 -50.38
C VAL A 295 28.13 -30.08 -48.99
N ASP A 296 29.41 -29.72 -48.83
CA ASP A 296 30.01 -29.44 -47.52
C ASP A 296 29.36 -28.24 -46.80
N PRO A 297 29.12 -27.08 -47.46
CA PRO A 297 28.39 -25.97 -46.83
C PRO A 297 26.96 -26.36 -46.44
N TRP A 298 26.26 -27.08 -47.32
CA TRP A 298 24.91 -27.57 -47.06
C TRP A 298 24.84 -28.47 -45.82
N LEU A 299 25.80 -29.39 -45.67
CA LEU A 299 25.84 -30.32 -44.53
C LEU A 299 26.20 -29.63 -43.21
N GLN A 300 26.94 -28.53 -43.23
CA GLN A 300 27.24 -27.75 -42.04
C GLN A 300 25.98 -27.10 -41.46
N ASP A 301 25.11 -26.57 -42.33
CA ASP A 301 23.90 -25.87 -41.92
C ASP A 301 22.72 -26.81 -41.68
N HIS A 302 22.51 -27.77 -42.58
CA HIS A 302 21.30 -28.59 -42.60
C HIS A 302 21.50 -30.03 -42.16
N ARG A 303 22.74 -30.54 -42.15
CA ARG A 303 23.10 -31.90 -41.67
C ARG A 303 22.30 -33.02 -42.35
N THR A 304 21.70 -32.74 -43.50
CA THR A 304 20.77 -33.62 -44.20
C THR A 304 21.15 -33.73 -45.66
N CYS A 305 20.90 -34.89 -46.27
CA CYS A 305 21.06 -35.04 -47.71
C CYS A 305 20.11 -34.09 -48.47
N PRO A 306 20.58 -33.31 -49.45
CA PRO A 306 19.73 -32.46 -50.28
C PRO A 306 18.56 -33.21 -50.94
N MET A 307 18.79 -34.47 -51.34
CA MET A 307 17.83 -35.29 -52.08
C MET A 307 16.84 -36.04 -51.18
N CYS A 308 17.31 -36.87 -50.24
CA CYS A 308 16.40 -37.70 -49.41
C CYS A 308 16.17 -37.19 -47.99
N LYS A 309 16.75 -36.04 -47.62
CA LYS A 309 16.66 -35.44 -46.27
C LYS A 309 17.15 -36.33 -45.11
N MET A 310 17.82 -37.44 -45.41
CA MET A 310 18.46 -38.29 -44.39
C MET A 310 19.49 -37.50 -43.59
N ASN A 311 19.40 -37.53 -42.26
CA ASN A 311 20.34 -36.84 -41.37
C ASN A 311 21.66 -37.62 -41.27
N ILE A 312 22.76 -36.98 -41.66
CA ILE A 312 24.07 -37.63 -41.72
C ILE A 312 24.64 -37.96 -40.33
N LEU A 313 24.29 -37.19 -39.29
CA LEU A 313 24.77 -37.43 -37.92
C LEU A 313 24.09 -38.66 -37.33
N LYS A 314 22.78 -38.79 -37.57
CA LYS A 314 22.01 -39.98 -37.17
C LYS A 314 22.52 -41.25 -37.87
N ALA A 315 22.81 -41.16 -39.17
CA ALA A 315 23.34 -42.29 -39.94
C ALA A 315 24.76 -42.72 -39.53
N LEU A 316 25.55 -41.81 -38.96
CA LEU A 316 26.89 -42.09 -38.43
C LEU A 316 26.88 -42.52 -36.95
N GLY A 317 25.70 -42.76 -36.35
CA GLY A 317 25.56 -43.19 -34.95
C GLY A 317 25.91 -42.10 -33.92
N ILE A 318 25.98 -40.84 -34.35
CA ILE A 318 26.23 -39.71 -33.44
C ILE A 318 24.87 -39.33 -32.84
N PRO A 319 24.69 -39.42 -31.51
CA PRO A 319 23.43 -39.07 -30.87
C PRO A 319 23.19 -37.57 -31.05
N VAL A 320 22.27 -37.25 -31.96
CA VAL A 320 21.69 -35.91 -32.03
C VAL A 320 20.68 -35.85 -30.90
N SER A 321 21.10 -35.34 -29.74
CA SER A 321 20.16 -35.04 -28.67
C SER A 321 19.14 -34.04 -29.21
N ILE A 322 17.94 -34.54 -29.47
CA ILE A 322 16.78 -33.71 -29.78
C ILE A 322 16.48 -32.96 -28.47
N PHE A 323 16.86 -31.69 -28.42
CA PHE A 323 16.51 -30.75 -27.36
C PHE A 323 15.51 -29.73 -27.90
#